data_AF-A0A8S0X217-F1
#
_entry.id   AF-A0A8S0X217-F1
#
_cell.length_a   1.000
_cell.length_b   1.000
_cell.length_c   1.000
_cell.angle_alpha   90.00
_cell.angle_beta   90.00
_cell.angle_gamma   90.00
#
_symmetry.space_group_name_H-M   'P 1'
#
loop_
_entity.id
_entity.type
_entity.pdbx_description
1 polymer ?
#
loop_
_entity_poly.entity_id
_entity_poly.type
_entity_poly.pdbx_seq_one_letter_code
_entity_poly.pdbx_strand_id
1 'polypeptide(L)'
;MACTTPACQPHHISVFSWVRDIPKVTLIIGTTVSNNAYVVPGECTVCKTHYYPDHKDFPSPVYNQQREIHLNSARYLKIGQTLWVDRVFSKAVLSATYNFHASANAYTQFWNDSFGNVTTKVVLGRPQIWQAFVHESTRMVATALEEDFETDANAKVDERCSMAARSLSTNTYATRPGY
;
A
#
# COMPACT_ATOMS: atom_id res chain seq x y z
N MET A 1 -0.65 -14.69 -7.46
CA MET A 1 -1.25 -16.02 -7.13
C MET A 1 -1.15 -16.28 -5.61
N ALA A 2 -2.29 -16.52 -4.94
CA ALA A 2 -2.36 -16.90 -3.53
C ALA A 2 -1.86 -18.34 -3.31
N CYS A 3 -1.55 -18.74 -2.07
CA CYS A 3 -1.20 -20.13 -1.72
C CYS A 3 -2.15 -21.12 -2.41
N THR A 4 -1.66 -21.84 -3.42
CA THR A 4 -2.46 -22.76 -4.26
C THR A 4 -2.58 -24.16 -3.66
N THR A 5 -2.01 -24.41 -2.48
CA THR A 5 -2.14 -25.71 -1.83
C THR A 5 -3.43 -25.77 -0.99
N PRO A 6 -4.39 -26.66 -1.31
CA PRO A 6 -5.65 -26.79 -0.55
C PRO A 6 -5.46 -27.22 0.92
N ALA A 7 -4.26 -27.63 1.31
CA ALA A 7 -3.88 -27.91 2.69
C ALA A 7 -3.32 -26.70 3.45
N CYS A 8 -3.08 -25.55 2.80
CA CYS A 8 -2.56 -24.36 3.45
C CYS A 8 -3.69 -23.69 4.24
N GLN A 9 -3.88 -24.11 5.50
CA GLN A 9 -4.69 -23.34 6.46
C GLN A 9 -3.94 -22.03 6.78
N PRO A 10 -4.44 -20.85 6.39
CA PRO A 10 -3.75 -19.57 6.58
C PRO A 10 -3.92 -19.07 8.03
N HIS A 11 -3.75 -19.96 9.01
CA HIS A 11 -3.95 -19.68 10.42
C HIS A 11 -2.69 -20.02 11.20
N HIS A 12 -1.70 -19.13 11.10
CA HIS A 12 -0.78 -18.87 12.18
C HIS A 12 -0.08 -17.51 11.97
N ILE A 13 -0.64 -16.46 12.60
CA ILE A 13 0.11 -15.24 12.88
C ILE A 13 0.76 -15.48 14.24
N SER A 14 1.85 -16.24 14.28
CA SER A 14 2.75 -16.15 15.41
C SER A 14 4.14 -15.95 14.84
N VAL A 15 4.48 -14.67 14.73
CA VAL A 15 5.86 -14.27 14.92
C VAL A 15 6.03 -14.29 16.43
N PHE A 16 6.85 -15.21 16.93
CA PHE A 16 7.31 -15.20 18.32
C PHE A 16 8.31 -14.05 18.49
N SER A 17 7.88 -12.82 18.20
CA SER A 17 8.66 -11.60 18.40
C SER A 17 8.42 -11.10 19.80
N TRP A 18 9.50 -10.73 20.47
CA TRP A 18 9.38 -10.02 21.73
C TRP A 18 8.77 -8.65 21.45
N VAL A 19 7.95 -8.11 22.35
CA VAL A 19 7.28 -6.81 22.15
C VAL A 19 8.27 -5.68 21.81
N ARG A 20 9.53 -5.80 22.25
CA ARG A 20 10.63 -4.88 21.94
C ARG A 20 11.13 -4.94 20.49
N ASP A 21 10.94 -6.08 19.82
CA ASP A 21 11.37 -6.31 18.45
C ASP A 21 10.27 -5.96 17.44
N ILE A 22 9.05 -5.65 17.90
CA ILE A 22 7.94 -5.23 17.05
C ILE A 22 8.12 -3.76 16.69
N PRO A 23 8.18 -3.41 15.39
CA PRO A 23 8.38 -2.04 14.95
C PRO A 23 7.20 -1.17 15.39
N LYS A 24 7.53 -0.03 16.01
CA LYS A 24 6.59 1.03 16.33
C LYS A 24 6.58 2.05 15.20
N VAL A 25 5.38 2.36 14.72
CA VAL A 25 5.17 3.27 13.59
C VAL A 25 4.18 4.37 13.97
N THR A 26 4.18 5.43 13.18
CA THR A 26 3.11 6.42 13.17
C THR A 26 2.01 5.94 12.23
N LEU A 27 0.79 5.86 12.72
CA LEU A 27 -0.40 5.51 11.94
C LEU A 27 -1.35 6.70 11.86
N ILE A 28 -1.73 7.11 10.65
CA ILE A 28 -2.76 8.13 10.42
C ILE A 28 -4.06 7.44 10.03
N ILE A 29 -5.14 7.72 10.76
CA ILE A 29 -6.49 7.21 10.49
C ILE A 29 -7.39 8.42 10.21
N GLY A 30 -7.73 8.63 8.94
CA GLY A 30 -8.40 9.84 8.48
C GLY A 30 -7.53 11.07 8.77
N THR A 31 -7.91 11.83 9.79
CA THR A 31 -7.19 13.02 10.27
C THR A 31 -6.50 12.82 11.63
N THR A 32 -6.72 11.67 12.26
CA THR A 32 -6.17 11.37 13.59
C THR A 32 -4.80 10.70 13.47
N VAL A 33 -3.85 11.11 14.30
CA VAL A 33 -2.50 10.57 14.32
C VAL A 33 -2.30 9.73 15.58
N SER A 34 -2.04 8.45 15.38
CA SER A 34 -1.70 7.49 16.43
C SER A 34 -0.21 7.20 16.41
N ASN A 35 0.51 7.72 17.41
CA ASN A 35 1.92 7.43 17.59
C ASN A 35 2.12 6.06 18.26
N ASN A 36 3.20 5.37 17.94
CA ASN A 36 3.59 4.07 18.50
C ASN A 36 2.59 2.92 18.21
N ALA A 37 1.97 2.93 17.04
CA ALA A 37 1.21 1.77 16.57
C ALA A 37 2.17 0.61 16.27
N TYR A 38 1.75 -0.62 16.59
CA TYR A 38 2.53 -1.83 16.32
C TYR A 38 2.18 -2.40 14.95
N VAL A 39 3.21 -2.70 14.15
CA VAL A 39 3.04 -3.44 12.89
C VAL A 39 3.56 -4.85 13.09
N VAL A 40 2.65 -5.83 13.01
CA VAL A 40 2.97 -7.24 13.15
C VAL A 40 2.88 -7.90 11.78
N PRO A 41 4.01 -8.24 11.13
CA PRO A 41 3.99 -9.09 9.96
C PRO A 41 3.67 -10.53 10.37
N GLY A 42 3.09 -11.31 9.46
CA GLY A 42 2.98 -12.77 9.59
C GLY A 42 3.89 -13.48 8.59
N GLU A 43 4.34 -14.69 8.88
CA GLU A 43 5.03 -15.55 7.92
C GLU A 43 4.30 -16.90 7.86
N CYS A 44 4.02 -17.41 6.66
CA CYS A 44 3.59 -18.79 6.51
C CYS A 44 4.78 -19.73 6.67
N THR A 45 4.70 -20.67 7.61
CA THR A 45 5.76 -21.64 7.87
C THR A 45 6.01 -22.60 6.70
N VAL A 46 5.01 -22.83 5.85
CA VAL A 46 5.05 -23.77 4.72
C VAL A 46 5.63 -23.12 3.47
N CYS A 47 5.04 -22.04 2.99
CA CYS A 47 5.42 -21.42 1.71
C CYS A 47 6.33 -20.20 1.85
N LYS A 48 6.68 -19.79 3.09
CA LYS A 48 7.58 -18.66 3.38
C LYS A 48 7.08 -17.30 2.87
N THR A 49 5.78 -17.21 2.58
CA THR A 49 5.11 -15.94 2.25
C THR A 49 5.02 -15.07 3.50
N HIS A 50 5.46 -13.82 3.36
CA HIS A 50 5.30 -12.78 4.38
C HIS A 50 4.01 -12.02 4.13
N TYR A 51 3.24 -11.79 5.18
CA TYR A 51 1.97 -11.08 5.18
C TYR A 51 2.17 -9.76 5.94
N TYR A 52 2.24 -8.66 5.21
CA TYR A 52 2.22 -7.31 5.77
C TYR A 52 0.80 -6.74 5.75
N PRO A 53 0.52 -5.65 6.50
CA PRO A 53 -0.79 -5.02 6.49
C PRO A 53 -1.23 -4.45 5.13
N ASP A 54 -0.28 -4.12 4.25
CA ASP A 54 -0.49 -3.49 2.94
C ASP A 54 -0.19 -4.40 1.74
N HIS A 55 0.78 -5.32 1.87
CA HIS A 55 1.19 -6.21 0.81
C HIS A 55 1.53 -7.62 1.31
N LYS A 56 1.73 -8.56 0.38
CA LYS A 56 2.29 -9.88 0.65
C LYS A 56 3.54 -10.08 -0.18
N ASP A 57 4.59 -10.61 0.44
CA ASP A 57 5.81 -10.98 -0.26
C ASP A 57 5.95 -12.49 -0.35
N PHE A 58 6.33 -13.00 -1.51
CA PHE A 58 6.58 -14.42 -1.71
C PHE A 58 7.75 -14.66 -2.67
N PRO A 59 8.52 -15.75 -2.46
CA PRO A 59 9.52 -16.16 -3.43
C PRO A 59 8.82 -16.68 -4.69
N SER A 60 9.11 -16.08 -5.85
CA SER A 60 8.59 -16.58 -7.12
C SER A 60 9.55 -17.61 -7.71
N PRO A 61 9.12 -18.88 -7.90
CA PRO A 61 10.00 -19.91 -8.45
C PRO A 61 10.31 -19.68 -9.93
N VAL A 62 9.49 -18.89 -10.64
CA VAL A 62 9.64 -18.63 -12.08
C VAL A 62 10.74 -17.60 -12.36
N TYR A 63 10.89 -16.60 -11.49
CA TYR A 63 11.78 -15.46 -11.73
C TYR A 63 13.01 -15.45 -10.81
N ASN A 64 13.12 -16.40 -9.88
CA ASN A 64 14.14 -16.45 -8.83
C ASN A 64 14.28 -15.10 -8.08
N GLN A 65 13.16 -14.41 -7.90
CA GLN A 65 13.07 -13.09 -7.31
C GLN A 65 11.91 -13.05 -6.33
N GLN A 66 12.00 -12.14 -5.36
CA GLN A 66 10.93 -11.89 -4.40
C GLN A 66 9.89 -10.98 -5.05
N ARG A 67 8.64 -11.45 -5.08
CA ARG A 67 7.50 -10.71 -5.60
C ARG A 67 6.63 -10.21 -4.47
N GLU A 68 6.04 -9.04 -4.71
CA GLU A 68 5.16 -8.32 -3.83
C GLU A 68 3.77 -8.23 -4.47
N ILE A 69 2.72 -8.58 -3.74
CA ILE A 69 1.33 -8.36 -4.13
C ILE A 69 0.75 -7.28 -3.25
N HIS A 70 0.35 -6.17 -3.86
CA HIS A 70 -0.43 -5.13 -3.22
C HIS A 70 -1.90 -5.55 -3.19
N LEU A 71 -2.42 -5.73 -1.97
CA LEU A 71 -3.76 -6.25 -1.78
C LEU A 71 -4.81 -5.16 -1.97
N ASN A 72 -5.80 -5.40 -2.82
CA ASN A 72 -6.95 -4.51 -2.91
C ASN A 72 -7.77 -4.49 -1.61
N SER A 73 -7.63 -5.50 -0.75
CA SER A 73 -8.26 -5.62 0.57
C SER A 73 -7.45 -5.02 1.73
N ALA A 74 -6.22 -4.52 1.51
CA ALA A 74 -5.38 -3.91 2.55
C ALA A 74 -6.03 -2.68 3.19
N ARG A 75 -6.21 -2.67 4.51
CA ARG A 75 -6.84 -1.54 5.24
C ARG A 75 -5.89 -0.36 5.47
N TYR A 76 -4.60 -0.64 5.48
CA TYR A 76 -3.56 0.34 5.75
C TYR A 76 -2.54 0.31 4.60
N LEU A 77 -1.85 1.43 4.41
CA LEU A 77 -0.84 1.62 3.38
C LEU A 77 0.41 2.21 4.01
N LYS A 78 1.57 1.66 3.66
CA LYS A 78 2.86 2.23 4.05
C LYS A 78 3.23 3.34 3.07
N ILE A 79 3.46 4.56 3.58
CA ILE A 79 3.80 5.73 2.73
C ILE A 79 5.14 6.37 3.10
N GLY A 80 5.83 5.80 4.08
CA GLY A 80 7.16 6.17 4.50
C GLY A 80 7.84 5.03 5.24
N GLN A 81 9.04 5.26 5.76
CA GLN A 81 9.78 4.22 6.49
C GLN A 81 9.04 3.78 7.76
N THR A 82 8.53 4.75 8.52
CA THR A 82 7.83 4.55 9.80
C THR A 82 6.42 5.14 9.80
N LEU A 83 5.86 5.41 8.62
CA LEU A 83 4.58 6.09 8.45
C LEU A 83 3.59 5.24 7.67
N TRP A 84 2.45 4.99 8.29
CA TRP A 84 1.33 4.25 7.74
C TRP A 84 0.08 5.11 7.75
N VAL A 85 -0.80 4.88 6.78
CA VAL A 85 -2.06 5.60 6.65
C VAL A 85 -3.20 4.63 6.37
N ASP A 86 -4.41 5.04 6.69
CA ASP A 86 -5.62 4.31 6.32
C ASP A 86 -6.13 4.73 4.93
N ARG A 87 -7.18 4.03 4.49
CA ARG A 87 -7.84 4.31 3.21
C ARG A 87 -8.55 5.65 3.15
N VAL A 88 -9.00 6.18 4.28
CA VAL A 88 -9.69 7.48 4.30
C VAL A 88 -8.69 8.57 3.94
N PHE A 89 -7.50 8.53 4.53
CA PHE A 89 -6.43 9.46 4.20
C PHE A 89 -5.99 9.34 2.73
N SER A 90 -5.71 8.14 2.22
CA SER A 90 -5.22 7.95 0.85
C SER A 90 -6.25 8.38 -0.21
N LYS A 91 -7.55 8.10 0.03
CA LYS A 91 -8.64 8.60 -0.82
C LYS A 91 -8.79 10.12 -0.76
N ALA A 92 -8.59 10.73 0.41
CA ALA A 92 -8.62 12.18 0.54
C ALA A 92 -7.50 12.84 -0.29
N VAL A 93 -6.29 12.26 -0.29
CA VAL A 93 -5.19 12.70 -1.16
C VAL A 93 -5.58 12.59 -2.64
N LEU A 94 -6.10 11.44 -3.07
CA LEU A 94 -6.51 11.22 -4.47
C LEU A 94 -7.60 12.22 -4.89
N SER A 95 -8.62 12.40 -4.05
CA SER A 95 -9.70 13.38 -4.25
C SER A 95 -9.18 14.82 -4.29
N ALA A 96 -8.22 15.18 -3.42
CA ALA A 96 -7.60 16.50 -3.45
C ALA A 96 -6.91 16.79 -4.78
N THR A 97 -6.19 15.80 -5.32
CA THR A 97 -5.51 15.94 -6.60
C THR A 97 -6.47 16.02 -7.79
N TYR A 98 -7.51 15.18 -7.84
CA TYR A 98 -8.42 15.14 -9.00
C TYR A 98 -9.57 16.16 -8.94
N ASN A 99 -10.16 16.40 -7.76
CA ASN A 99 -11.32 17.27 -7.62
C ASN A 99 -10.95 18.73 -7.35
N PHE A 100 -9.91 18.96 -6.55
CA PHE A 100 -9.47 20.31 -6.17
C PHE A 100 -8.23 20.77 -6.94
N HIS A 101 -7.70 19.94 -7.85
CA HIS A 101 -6.45 20.19 -8.57
C HIS A 101 -5.28 20.56 -7.65
N ALA A 102 -5.30 20.05 -6.42
CA ALA A 102 -4.28 20.35 -5.44
C ALA A 102 -2.99 19.62 -5.83
N SER A 103 -1.89 20.37 -5.93
CA SER A 103 -0.57 19.74 -6.05
C SER A 103 -0.24 18.97 -4.76
N ALA A 104 0.64 17.95 -4.86
CA ALA A 104 1.11 17.22 -3.69
C ALA A 104 1.72 18.16 -2.62
N ASN A 105 2.34 19.25 -3.05
CA ASN A 105 2.91 20.25 -2.13
C ASN A 105 1.81 21.05 -1.42
N ALA A 106 0.79 21.49 -2.15
CA ALA A 106 -0.34 22.23 -1.59
C ALA A 106 -1.11 21.38 -0.57
N TYR A 107 -1.35 20.10 -0.88
CA TYR A 107 -1.98 19.20 0.08
C TYR A 107 -1.10 18.91 1.30
N THR A 108 0.22 18.80 1.11
CA THR A 108 1.18 18.65 2.22
C THR A 108 1.10 19.83 3.19
N GLN A 109 1.10 21.06 2.67
CA GLN A 109 0.97 22.28 3.47
C GLN A 109 -0.38 22.30 4.20
N PHE A 110 -1.49 22.12 3.47
CA PHE A 110 -2.82 22.04 4.05
C PHE A 110 -2.89 21.04 5.21
N TRP A 111 -2.38 19.83 5.02
CA TRP A 111 -2.40 18.81 6.06
C TRP A 111 -1.56 19.23 7.26
N ASN A 112 -0.34 19.71 7.04
CA ASN A 112 0.57 20.10 8.11
C ASN A 112 0.02 21.29 8.93
N ASP A 113 -0.61 22.26 8.27
CA ASP A 113 -1.20 23.42 8.92
C ASP A 113 -2.47 23.05 9.70
N SER A 114 -3.26 22.09 9.18
CA SER A 114 -4.53 21.68 9.79
C SER A 114 -4.37 20.63 10.90
N PHE A 115 -3.43 19.70 10.73
CA PHE A 115 -3.30 18.49 11.56
C PHE A 115 -1.87 18.23 12.06
N GLY A 116 -0.88 18.92 11.48
CA GLY A 116 0.53 18.67 11.73
C GLY A 116 1.12 19.34 12.98
N ASN A 117 0.33 20.00 13.86
CA ASN A 117 0.92 20.69 15.01
C ASN A 117 0.21 20.67 16.38
N VAL A 118 1.06 20.83 17.39
CA VAL A 118 1.00 20.87 18.87
C VAL A 118 1.01 19.53 19.62
N THR A 119 0.18 18.53 19.28
CA THR A 119 0.09 17.29 20.07
C THR A 119 0.70 16.04 19.42
N THR A 120 0.72 15.97 18.09
CA THR A 120 1.08 14.75 17.35
C THR A 120 2.56 14.68 16.94
N LYS A 121 3.22 15.84 16.74
CA LYS A 121 4.61 16.02 16.27
C LYS A 121 4.93 15.34 14.92
N VAL A 122 3.92 15.03 14.10
CA VAL A 122 4.12 14.39 12.81
C VAL A 122 3.99 15.42 11.72
N VAL A 123 5.08 15.64 10.98
CA VAL A 123 5.12 16.51 9.80
C VAL A 123 5.20 15.63 8.57
N LEU A 124 4.25 15.81 7.66
CA LEU A 124 4.25 15.13 6.38
C LEU A 124 5.12 15.88 5.38
N GLY A 125 5.86 15.11 4.58
CA GLY A 125 6.62 15.60 3.44
C GLY A 125 5.88 15.31 2.13
N ARG A 126 6.17 16.13 1.11
CA ARG A 126 5.68 15.93 -0.26
C ARG A 126 5.87 14.49 -0.78
N PRO A 127 7.01 13.81 -0.55
CA PRO A 127 7.18 12.43 -1.01
C PRO A 127 6.15 11.46 -0.41
N GLN A 128 5.75 11.65 0.85
CA GLN A 128 4.79 10.77 1.53
C GLN A 128 3.38 10.95 0.94
N ILE A 129 2.98 12.19 0.66
CA ILE A 129 1.72 12.48 -0.05
C ILE A 129 1.74 11.88 -1.46
N TRP A 130 2.86 11.99 -2.16
CA TRP A 130 3.01 11.37 -3.48
C TRP A 130 2.91 9.84 -3.42
N GLN A 131 3.52 9.20 -2.43
CA GLN A 131 3.38 7.76 -2.22
C GLN A 131 1.93 7.36 -1.95
N ALA A 132 1.21 8.09 -1.07
CA ALA A 132 -0.20 7.84 -0.81
C ALA A 132 -1.05 7.92 -2.09
N PHE A 133 -0.77 8.92 -2.94
CA PHE A 133 -1.41 9.08 -4.25
C PHE A 133 -1.13 7.89 -5.17
N VAL A 134 0.14 7.49 -5.33
CA VAL A 134 0.52 6.37 -6.22
C VAL A 134 -0.11 5.06 -5.74
N HIS A 135 -0.07 4.77 -4.44
CA HIS A 135 -0.67 3.55 -3.91
C HIS A 135 -2.20 3.52 -4.10
N GLU A 136 -2.92 4.60 -3.80
CA GLU A 136 -4.38 4.61 -3.97
C GLU A 136 -4.80 4.60 -5.44
N SER A 137 -4.09 5.32 -6.31
CA SER A 137 -4.39 5.31 -7.76
C SER A 137 -4.12 3.94 -8.38
N THR A 138 -2.98 3.30 -8.06
CA THR A 138 -2.66 1.94 -8.50
C THR A 138 -3.72 0.95 -8.02
N ARG A 139 -4.17 1.09 -6.77
CA ARG A 139 -5.22 0.24 -6.21
C ARG A 139 -6.59 0.50 -6.83
N MET A 140 -6.93 1.75 -7.14
CA MET A 140 -8.18 2.08 -7.84
C MET A 140 -8.21 1.41 -9.22
N VAL A 141 -7.08 1.41 -9.93
CA VAL A 141 -6.89 0.70 -11.19
C VAL A 141 -7.03 -0.80 -10.99
N ALA A 142 -6.27 -1.39 -10.07
CA ALA A 142 -6.30 -2.82 -9.78
C ALA A 142 -7.71 -3.30 -9.39
N THR A 143 -8.42 -2.52 -8.58
CA THR A 143 -9.82 -2.79 -8.20
C THR A 143 -10.76 -2.75 -9.40
N ALA A 144 -10.57 -1.83 -10.34
CA ALA A 144 -11.36 -1.76 -11.56
C ALA A 144 -11.10 -2.95 -12.52
N LEU A 145 -9.91 -3.55 -12.43
CA LEU A 145 -9.54 -4.76 -13.17
C LEU A 145 -9.93 -6.05 -12.44
N GLU A 146 -10.49 -5.96 -11.21
CA GLU A 146 -10.78 -7.09 -10.32
C GLU A 146 -9.56 -7.98 -10.01
N GLU A 147 -8.35 -7.42 -10.10
CA GLU A 147 -7.07 -8.12 -9.89
C GLU A 147 -6.26 -7.44 -8.78
N ASP A 148 -5.51 -8.22 -7.99
CA ASP A 148 -4.50 -7.66 -7.10
C ASP A 148 -3.24 -7.27 -7.91
N PHE A 149 -2.60 -6.15 -7.56
CA PHE A 149 -1.45 -5.66 -8.30
C PHE A 149 -0.16 -6.35 -7.86
N GLU A 150 0.44 -7.15 -8.74
CA GLU A 150 1.68 -7.88 -8.50
C GLU A 150 2.88 -7.13 -9.09
N THR A 151 3.93 -6.95 -8.30
CA THR A 151 5.18 -6.29 -8.70
C THR A 151 6.40 -7.02 -8.14
N ASP A 152 7.58 -6.71 -8.65
CA ASP A 152 8.82 -7.12 -7.99
C ASP A 152 9.01 -6.32 -6.69
N ALA A 153 9.44 -6.98 -5.60
CA ALA A 153 9.43 -6.38 -4.26
C ALA A 153 10.29 -5.11 -4.12
N ASN A 154 11.29 -4.95 -4.98
CA ASN A 154 12.17 -3.77 -5.01
C ASN A 154 11.93 -2.86 -6.21
N ALA A 155 10.80 -3.02 -6.92
CA ALA A 155 10.47 -2.17 -8.06
C ALA A 155 10.38 -0.71 -7.63
N LYS A 156 11.04 0.18 -8.37
CA LYS A 156 10.98 1.63 -8.12
C LYS A 156 9.56 2.15 -8.40
N VAL A 157 9.19 3.27 -7.77
CA VAL A 157 7.88 3.90 -7.97
C VAL A 157 7.55 4.10 -9.46
N ASP A 158 8.50 4.59 -10.25
CA ASP A 158 8.32 4.82 -11.69
C ASP A 158 8.01 3.52 -12.45
N GLU A 159 8.65 2.42 -12.06
CA GLU A 159 8.43 1.09 -12.63
C GLU A 159 7.03 0.59 -12.29
N ARG A 160 6.61 0.74 -11.02
CA ARG A 160 5.25 0.40 -10.56
C ARG A 160 4.19 1.18 -11.36
N CYS A 161 4.38 2.49 -11.52
CA CYS A 161 3.51 3.32 -12.34
C CYS A 161 3.46 2.85 -13.80
N SER A 162 4.61 2.49 -14.39
CA SER A 162 4.66 2.01 -15.78
C SER A 162 3.94 0.68 -15.97
N MET A 163 4.02 -0.23 -15.00
CA MET A 163 3.32 -1.52 -15.03
C MET A 163 1.81 -1.34 -14.89
N ALA A 164 1.36 -0.48 -13.97
CA ALA A 164 -0.05 -0.15 -13.81
C ALA A 164 -0.64 0.51 -15.07
N ALA A 165 0.12 1.38 -15.73
CA ALA A 165 -0.30 1.99 -17.00
C ALA A 165 -0.44 0.94 -18.13
N ARG A 166 0.45 -0.06 -18.16
CA ARG A 166 0.39 -1.17 -19.13
C ARG A 166 -0.80 -2.09 -18.89
N SER A 167 -1.11 -2.43 -17.64
CA SER A 167 -2.26 -3.30 -17.33
C SER A 167 -3.60 -2.65 -17.73
N LEU A 168 -3.72 -1.34 -17.56
CA LEU A 168 -4.85 -0.57 -18.07
C LEU A 168 -4.96 -0.62 -19.60
N SER A 169 -3.85 -0.41 -20.31
CA SER A 169 -3.88 -0.37 -21.78
C SER A 169 -4.28 -1.72 -22.35
N THR A 170 -3.76 -2.83 -21.82
CA THR A 170 -4.15 -4.18 -22.25
C THR A 170 -5.63 -4.48 -22.03
N ASN A 171 -6.24 -3.98 -20.95
CA ASN A 171 -7.66 -4.22 -20.70
C ASN A 171 -8.56 -3.30 -21.56
N THR A 172 -8.12 -2.08 -21.90
CA THR A 172 -8.83 -1.23 -22.89
C THR A 172 -8.86 -1.79 -24.31
N TYR A 173 -7.90 -2.64 -24.70
CA TYR A 173 -7.96 -3.36 -25.98
C TYR A 173 -8.88 -4.59 -25.94
N ALA A 174 -9.15 -5.16 -24.76
CA ALA A 174 -10.09 -6.26 -24.57
C ALA A 174 -11.55 -5.81 -24.44
N THR A 175 -11.80 -4.54 -24.12
CA THR A 175 -13.13 -3.97 -23.83
C THR A 175 -13.69 -3.04 -24.92
N ARG A 176 -13.22 -3.15 -26.18
CA ARG A 176 -14.01 -2.66 -27.32
C ARG A 176 -14.93 -3.78 -27.83
N PRO A 177 -16.17 -3.94 -27.34
CA PRO A 177 -17.18 -4.60 -28.16
C PRO A 177 -17.36 -3.75 -29.42
N GLY A 178 -17.27 -4.42 -30.58
CA GLY A 178 -17.62 -3.80 -31.84
C GLY A 178 -19.04 -3.23 -31.78
N TYR A 179 -19.18 -2.07 -32.42
CA TYR A 179 -20.47 -1.61 -32.94
C TYR A 179 -21.10 -2.65 -33.84
#